data_AF-A0A925MKD1-F1
#
_entry.id   AF-A0A925MKD1-F1
#
_cell.length_a   1.000
_cell.length_b   1.000
_cell.length_c   1.000
_cell.angle_alpha   90.00
_cell.angle_beta   90.00
_cell.angle_gamma   90.00
#
_symmetry.space_group_name_H-M   'P 1'
#
loop_
_entity.id
_entity.type
_entity.pdbx_description
1 polymer ?
#
loop_
_entity_poly.entity_id
_entity_poly.type
_entity_poly.pdbx_seq_one_letter_code
_entity_poly.pdbx_strand_id
1 'polypeptide(L)'
;MNDADQNQNPKNNQGDQEGLPRFWQANLGGGSYIVALDRISTVSRHKYVLDGTLIVDEVTVDTIGQAIARFYFITPVSSGVPGAAASQVAEKALGLVDSAARTMGSDLQNMVVKKYPLTTHAKTIEYRLLAENQLNGLFESVKTAWQTGKGRVFTGR
;
A
#
# COMPACT_ATOMS: atom_id res chain seq x y z
N MET A 1 -30.65 -30.36 -2.97
CA MET A 1 -30.18 -29.78 -1.69
C MET A 1 -28.79 -29.24 -1.95
N ASN A 2 -28.59 -27.94 -1.73
CA ASN A 2 -27.37 -27.21 -2.05
C ASN A 2 -26.29 -27.46 -0.99
N ASP A 3 -25.10 -27.88 -1.40
CA ASP A 3 -23.88 -27.73 -0.60
C ASP A 3 -22.97 -26.75 -1.34
N ALA A 4 -23.15 -25.47 -1.03
CA ALA A 4 -22.26 -24.40 -1.44
C ALA A 4 -21.50 -23.88 -0.20
N ASP A 5 -20.22 -23.59 -0.44
CA ASP A 5 -19.39 -22.62 0.26
C ASP A 5 -18.95 -22.91 1.69
N GLN A 6 -17.77 -23.54 1.81
CA GLN A 6 -16.75 -23.09 2.77
C GLN A 6 -15.36 -23.15 2.14
N ASN A 7 -15.05 -22.21 1.25
CA ASN A 7 -13.66 -21.86 0.94
C ASN A 7 -13.33 -20.51 1.61
N GLN A 8 -13.22 -20.52 2.93
CA GLN A 8 -12.69 -19.39 3.69
C GLN A 8 -11.18 -19.35 3.49
N ASN A 9 -10.73 -18.58 2.50
CA ASN A 9 -9.34 -18.20 2.36
C ASN A 9 -8.98 -17.34 3.60
N PRO A 10 -8.04 -17.73 4.48
CA PRO A 10 -7.67 -16.91 5.61
C PRO A 10 -7.02 -15.62 5.09
N LYS A 11 -7.79 -14.52 5.11
CA LYS A 11 -7.24 -13.17 4.92
C LYS A 11 -6.19 -12.97 6.00
N ASN A 12 -4.93 -13.06 5.59
CA ASN A 12 -3.76 -12.96 6.44
C ASN A 12 -3.62 -11.51 6.94
N ASN A 13 -4.47 -11.13 7.91
CA ASN A 13 -4.45 -9.85 8.62
C ASN A 13 -3.33 -9.86 9.67
N GLN A 14 -2.10 -10.18 9.26
CA GLN A 14 -0.93 -10.07 10.13
C GLN A 14 -0.78 -8.60 10.55
N GLY A 15 -0.99 -8.35 11.84
CA GLY A 15 -0.81 -7.04 12.47
C GLY A 15 -2.07 -6.22 12.72
N ASP A 16 -3.26 -6.65 12.30
CA ASP A 16 -4.50 -5.89 12.50
C ASP A 16 -5.32 -6.41 13.70
N GLN A 17 -5.62 -5.53 14.65
CA GLN A 17 -6.27 -5.85 15.93
C GLN A 17 -7.35 -4.82 16.28
N GLU A 18 -8.26 -5.19 17.18
CA GLU A 18 -9.21 -4.22 17.76
C GLU A 18 -8.45 -3.14 18.54
N GLY A 19 -8.90 -1.90 18.41
CA GLY A 19 -8.24 -0.73 18.97
C GLY A 19 -9.15 0.13 19.85
N LEU A 20 -8.63 1.29 20.25
CA LEU A 20 -9.41 2.30 20.97
C LEU A 20 -10.65 2.69 20.16
N PRO A 21 -11.85 2.69 20.76
CA PRO A 21 -13.08 3.06 20.06
C PRO A 21 -12.95 4.41 19.35
N ARG A 22 -13.47 4.50 18.12
CA ARG A 22 -13.44 5.70 17.28
C ARG A 22 -12.04 6.17 16.82
N PHE A 23 -10.98 5.41 17.07
CA PHE A 23 -9.64 5.72 16.55
C PHE A 23 -9.15 4.62 15.63
N TRP A 24 -8.46 5.02 14.56
CA TRP A 24 -7.60 4.13 13.81
C TRP A 24 -6.14 4.50 14.07
N GLN A 25 -5.30 3.48 14.25
CA GLN A 25 -3.87 3.65 14.51
C GLN A 25 -3.05 2.75 13.60
N ALA A 26 -1.97 3.28 13.05
CA ALA A 26 -0.92 2.51 12.36
C ALA A 26 0.39 2.64 13.13
N ASN A 27 0.93 1.52 13.60
CA ASN A 27 2.24 1.40 14.21
C ASN A 27 3.20 0.82 13.18
N LEU A 28 4.15 1.63 12.72
CA LEU A 28 5.03 1.30 11.59
C LEU A 28 6.50 1.47 11.97
N GLY A 29 7.40 0.92 11.15
CA GLY A 29 8.81 1.26 11.20
C GLY A 29 9.00 2.76 10.99
N GLY A 30 9.37 3.49 12.04
CA GLY A 30 9.58 4.94 12.00
C GLY A 30 8.56 5.76 12.80
N GLY A 31 7.48 5.17 13.31
CA GLY A 31 6.56 5.89 14.21
C GLY A 31 5.15 5.32 14.26
N SER A 32 4.24 6.12 14.81
CA SER A 32 2.82 5.79 14.89
C SER A 32 1.97 6.93 14.34
N TYR A 33 0.97 6.60 13.52
CA TYR A 33 -0.06 7.51 13.09
C TYR A 33 -1.37 7.16 13.78
N ILE A 34 -2.08 8.16 14.33
CA ILE A 34 -3.37 7.99 15.00
C ILE A 34 -4.32 9.04 14.45
N VAL A 35 -5.54 8.61 14.11
CA VAL A 35 -6.59 9.50 13.61
C VAL A 35 -7.94 9.09 14.17
N ALA A 36 -8.78 10.07 14.49
CA ALA A 36 -10.17 9.83 14.84
C ALA A 36 -10.98 9.47 13.58
N LEU A 37 -11.79 8.42 13.64
CA LEU A 37 -12.54 7.90 12.49
C LEU A 37 -13.50 8.93 11.89
N ASP A 38 -14.06 9.82 12.72
CA ASP A 38 -14.96 10.90 12.31
C ASP A 38 -14.23 12.09 11.65
N ARG A 39 -12.90 12.09 11.68
CA ARG A 39 -12.07 13.09 11.00
C ARG A 39 -11.53 12.61 9.65
N ILE A 40 -11.60 11.31 9.37
CA ILE A 40 -11.25 10.75 8.07
C ILE A 40 -12.30 11.21 7.05
N SER A 41 -11.85 11.96 6.04
CA SER A 41 -12.69 12.39 4.91
C SER A 41 -12.68 11.35 3.80
N THR A 42 -11.50 10.81 3.49
CA THR A 42 -11.32 9.81 2.44
C THR A 42 -10.21 8.83 2.79
N VAL A 43 -10.37 7.60 2.30
CA VAL A 43 -9.33 6.56 2.27
C VAL A 43 -9.22 6.11 0.83
N SER A 44 -8.04 6.21 0.23
CA SER A 44 -7.80 5.80 -1.14
C SER A 44 -6.53 4.98 -1.26
N ARG A 45 -6.48 4.13 -2.28
CA ARG A 45 -5.26 3.42 -2.67
C ARG A 45 -5.07 3.55 -4.17
N HIS A 46 -3.85 3.84 -4.59
CA HIS A 46 -3.52 3.95 -6.00
C HIS A 46 -2.12 3.41 -6.27
N LYS A 47 -1.90 2.95 -7.51
CA LYS A 47 -0.59 2.52 -8.01
C LYS A 47 -0.21 3.42 -9.19
N TYR A 48 1.00 3.97 -9.19
CA TYR A 48 1.45 4.92 -10.21
C TYR A 48 2.95 4.81 -10.51
N VAL A 49 3.37 5.28 -11.69
CA VAL A 49 4.80 5.30 -12.07
C VAL A 49 5.39 6.66 -11.68
N LEU A 50 6.48 6.62 -10.93
CA LEU A 50 7.28 7.78 -10.53
C LEU A 50 8.55 7.84 -11.38
N ASP A 51 8.76 8.98 -12.04
CA ASP A 51 9.94 9.28 -12.86
C ASP A 51 10.31 8.19 -13.90
N GLY A 52 9.31 7.44 -14.37
CA GLY A 52 9.48 6.37 -15.36
C GLY A 52 10.27 5.14 -14.90
N THR A 53 10.72 5.10 -13.64
CA THR A 53 11.68 4.09 -13.15
C THR A 53 11.23 3.39 -11.87
N LEU A 54 10.26 3.96 -11.15
CA LEU A 54 9.74 3.43 -9.91
C LEU A 54 8.23 3.23 -10.02
N ILE A 55 7.72 2.11 -9.51
CA ILE A 55 6.29 1.91 -9.27
C ILE A 55 6.03 2.19 -7.79
N VAL A 56 5.09 3.08 -7.51
CA VAL A 56 4.65 3.42 -6.16
C VAL A 56 3.24 2.87 -5.97
N ASP A 57 3.06 2.06 -4.94
CA ASP A 57 1.74 1.69 -4.40
C ASP A 57 1.52 2.49 -3.13
N GLU A 58 0.45 3.26 -3.07
CA GLU A 58 0.23 4.24 -2.03
C GLU A 58 -1.20 4.18 -1.51
N VAL A 59 -1.33 4.21 -0.19
CA VAL A 59 -2.58 4.42 0.55
C VAL A 59 -2.55 5.84 1.10
N THR A 60 -3.58 6.62 0.77
CA THR A 60 -3.78 7.97 1.29
C THR A 60 -4.97 7.98 2.26
N VAL A 61 -4.74 8.52 3.45
CA VAL A 61 -5.79 8.83 4.45
C VAL A 61 -5.85 10.34 4.61
N ASP A 62 -6.92 10.93 4.10
CA ASP A 62 -7.16 12.37 4.20
C ASP A 62 -8.06 12.70 5.38
N THR A 63 -7.86 13.89 5.96
CA THR A 63 -8.62 14.38 7.10
C THR A 63 -9.19 15.76 6.86
N ILE A 64 -10.30 16.05 7.53
CA ILE A 64 -10.95 17.38 7.49
C ILE A 64 -10.01 18.50 8.03
N GLY A 65 -8.88 18.15 8.68
CA GLY A 65 -7.93 19.06 9.33
C GLY A 65 -6.70 19.49 8.53
N GLN A 66 -6.67 19.29 7.21
CA GLN A 66 -5.55 19.62 6.30
C GLN A 66 -4.28 18.76 6.50
N ALA A 67 -4.35 17.67 7.26
CA ALA A 67 -3.27 16.69 7.34
C ALA A 67 -3.61 15.48 6.46
N ILE A 68 -2.65 15.09 5.61
CA ILE A 68 -2.76 13.92 4.74
C ILE A 68 -1.71 12.91 5.18
N ALA A 69 -2.12 11.69 5.51
CA ALA A 69 -1.20 10.60 5.72
C ALA A 69 -1.06 9.77 4.45
N ARG A 70 0.19 9.52 4.03
CA ARG A 70 0.53 8.69 2.87
C ARG A 70 1.40 7.53 3.34
N PHE A 71 0.94 6.32 3.06
CA PHE A 71 1.64 5.08 3.32
C PHE A 71 2.00 4.48 1.97
N TYR A 72 3.27 4.20 1.70
CA TYR A 72 3.65 3.73 0.37
C TYR A 72 4.70 2.62 0.37
N PHE A 73 4.60 1.75 -0.62
CA PHE A 73 5.59 0.74 -0.97
C PHE A 73 6.15 1.07 -2.36
N ILE A 74 7.48 0.99 -2.52
CA ILE A 74 8.16 1.33 -3.77
C ILE A 74 8.80 0.06 -4.33
N THR A 75 8.50 -0.22 -5.59
CA THR A 75 9.15 -1.26 -6.38
C THR A 75 9.90 -0.62 -7.55
N PRO A 76 11.22 -0.79 -7.66
CA PRO A 76 11.92 -0.47 -8.90
C PRO A 76 11.30 -1.21 -10.09
N VAL A 77 11.13 -0.53 -11.22
CA VAL A 77 10.64 -1.15 -12.46
C VAL A 77 11.55 -2.32 -12.91
N SER A 78 12.81 -2.35 -12.45
CA SER A 78 13.81 -3.38 -12.74
C SER A 78 13.89 -4.55 -11.75
N SER A 79 13.27 -4.47 -10.57
CA SER A 79 13.54 -5.41 -9.46
C SER A 79 12.45 -6.46 -9.24
N GLY A 80 12.29 -7.35 -10.21
CA GLY A 80 11.61 -8.64 -10.03
C GLY A 80 12.52 -9.76 -9.51
N VAL A 81 13.68 -9.47 -8.91
CA VAL A 81 14.69 -10.51 -8.58
C VAL A 81 15.40 -10.23 -7.25
N PRO A 82 15.33 -11.14 -6.25
CA PRO A 82 16.31 -11.23 -5.17
C PRO A 82 17.55 -12.00 -5.64
N GLY A 83 18.74 -11.44 -5.43
CA GLY A 83 19.97 -11.81 -6.13
C GLY A 83 20.77 -13.01 -5.56
N ALA A 84 21.51 -13.66 -6.48
CA ALA A 84 22.87 -14.21 -6.29
C ALA A 84 23.45 -14.69 -7.65
N ALA A 85 23.37 -13.88 -8.72
CA ALA A 85 23.96 -14.22 -10.01
C ALA A 85 24.10 -12.97 -10.90
N ALA A 86 25.05 -12.10 -10.57
CA ALA A 86 25.21 -10.80 -11.24
C ALA A 86 25.66 -10.88 -12.71
N SER A 87 25.93 -12.07 -13.27
CA SER A 87 26.54 -12.21 -14.60
C SER A 87 25.74 -13.05 -15.61
N GLN A 88 24.68 -13.77 -15.19
CA GLN A 88 23.91 -14.66 -16.07
C GLN A 88 22.40 -14.34 -16.15
N VAL A 89 21.93 -13.30 -15.45
CA VAL A 89 20.50 -13.00 -15.28
C VAL A 89 19.97 -11.99 -16.31
N ALA A 90 20.82 -11.32 -17.07
CA ALA A 90 20.39 -10.30 -18.04
C ALA A 90 19.40 -10.84 -19.09
N GLU A 91 19.59 -12.07 -19.58
CA GLU A 91 18.71 -12.68 -20.60
C GLU A 91 17.40 -13.24 -20.02
N LYS A 92 17.39 -13.69 -18.75
CA LYS A 92 16.16 -14.15 -18.07
C LYS A 92 15.35 -13.02 -17.43
N ALA A 93 15.99 -11.89 -17.12
CA ALA A 93 15.32 -10.67 -16.65
C ALA A 93 14.38 -10.11 -17.72
N LEU A 94 14.78 -10.16 -18.99
CA LEU A 94 13.92 -9.77 -20.11
C LEU A 94 12.64 -10.63 -20.20
N GLY A 95 12.71 -11.93 -19.90
CA GLY A 95 11.54 -12.83 -19.92
C GLY A 95 10.56 -12.66 -18.74
N LEU A 96 11.04 -12.22 -17.57
CA LEU A 96 10.19 -11.93 -16.40
C LEU A 96 9.61 -10.52 -16.46
N VAL A 97 10.35 -9.55 -17.02
CA VAL A 97 9.78 -8.27 -17.47
C VAL A 97 8.68 -8.54 -18.47
N ASP A 98 8.85 -9.48 -19.40
CA ASP A 98 7.81 -9.83 -20.37
C ASP A 98 6.57 -10.47 -19.70
N SER A 99 6.75 -11.28 -18.66
CA SER A 99 5.62 -11.92 -17.95
C SER A 99 4.90 -10.96 -17.00
N ALA A 100 5.63 -10.11 -16.27
CA ALA A 100 5.06 -9.06 -15.42
C ALA A 100 4.47 -7.92 -16.25
N ALA A 101 5.06 -7.57 -17.40
CA ALA A 101 4.49 -6.65 -18.38
C ALA A 101 3.30 -7.25 -19.13
N ARG A 102 3.15 -8.58 -19.21
CA ARG A 102 1.91 -9.22 -19.71
C ARG A 102 0.77 -9.14 -18.69
N THR A 103 1.06 -9.23 -17.39
CA THR A 103 0.03 -9.08 -16.33
C THR A 103 -0.26 -7.61 -16.00
N MET A 104 0.74 -6.73 -16.02
CA MET A 104 0.60 -5.28 -15.77
C MET A 104 0.45 -4.47 -17.07
N GLY A 105 0.45 -5.09 -18.24
CA GLY A 105 0.46 -4.36 -19.53
C GLY A 105 -0.78 -3.51 -19.77
N SER A 106 -1.93 -3.95 -19.25
CA SER A 106 -3.16 -3.14 -19.20
C SER A 106 -3.13 -2.09 -18.08
N ASP A 107 -2.50 -2.41 -16.95
CA ASP A 107 -2.49 -1.54 -15.76
C ASP A 107 -1.50 -0.38 -15.91
N LEU A 108 -0.33 -0.60 -16.51
CA LEU A 108 0.68 0.44 -16.76
C LEU A 108 0.15 1.55 -17.67
N GLN A 109 -0.70 1.23 -18.64
CA GLN A 109 -1.35 2.23 -19.51
C GLN A 109 -2.37 3.09 -18.75
N ASN A 110 -2.95 2.55 -17.67
CA ASN A 110 -3.90 3.26 -16.81
C ASN A 110 -3.22 3.93 -15.60
N MET A 111 -1.92 3.70 -15.39
CA MET A 111 -1.17 4.28 -14.28
C MET A 111 -0.84 5.75 -14.55
N VAL A 112 -1.04 6.58 -13.53
CA VAL A 112 -0.62 7.98 -13.58
C VAL A 112 0.91 8.04 -13.62
N VAL A 113 1.49 8.84 -14.52
CA VAL A 113 2.94 9.13 -14.49
C VAL A 113 3.13 10.48 -13.82
N LYS A 114 3.84 10.49 -12.68
CA LYS A 114 4.15 11.73 -11.96
C LYS A 114 5.62 12.09 -12.12
N LYS A 115 5.88 13.32 -12.54
CA LYS A 115 7.19 14.00 -12.44
C LYS A 115 7.09 14.99 -11.28
N TYR A 116 7.78 14.73 -10.18
CA TYR A 116 7.71 15.62 -9.01
C TYR A 116 8.83 16.65 -9.07
N PRO A 117 8.55 17.98 -9.04
CA PRO A 117 9.57 18.96 -8.63
C PRO A 117 9.90 18.75 -7.14
N LEU A 118 11.10 19.14 -6.71
CA LEU A 118 11.53 19.18 -5.31
C LEU A 118 10.67 20.18 -4.52
N THR A 119 9.46 19.78 -4.13
CA THR A 119 8.60 20.56 -3.25
C THR A 119 8.33 19.77 -1.99
N THR A 120 8.63 20.39 -0.86
CA THR A 120 8.28 19.85 0.46
C THR A 120 6.76 19.85 0.55
N HIS A 121 6.12 18.67 0.56
CA HIS A 121 4.67 18.55 0.71
C HIS A 121 4.25 19.05 2.10
N ALA A 122 3.75 20.28 2.18
CA ALA A 122 3.27 20.84 3.44
C ALA A 122 2.12 19.99 4.01
N LYS A 123 2.16 19.72 5.32
CA LYS A 123 1.12 18.97 6.07
C LYS A 123 0.89 17.53 5.62
N THR A 124 1.83 16.94 4.90
CA THR A 124 1.82 15.52 4.57
C THR A 124 2.68 14.73 5.55
N ILE A 125 2.12 13.65 6.09
CA ILE A 125 2.81 12.70 6.96
C ILE A 125 3.07 11.44 6.13
N GLU A 126 4.32 11.06 5.99
CA GLU A 126 4.73 10.02 5.03
C GLU A 126 5.40 8.84 5.74
N TYR A 127 4.95 7.63 5.39
CA TYR A 127 5.52 6.38 5.88
C TYR A 127 5.84 5.46 4.71
N ARG A 128 7.10 5.01 4.63
CA ARG A 128 7.52 3.97 3.70
C ARG A 128 7.39 2.60 4.34
N LEU A 129 6.66 1.70 3.68
CA LEU A 129 6.55 0.30 4.05
C LEU A 129 7.58 -0.52 3.26
N LEU A 130 8.02 -1.64 3.85
CA LEU A 130 9.06 -2.49 3.27
C LEU A 130 8.49 -3.67 2.48
N ALA A 131 7.20 -3.96 2.62
CA ALA A 131 6.54 -5.05 1.90
C ALA A 131 5.11 -4.69 1.45
N GLU A 132 4.72 -5.16 0.27
CA GLU A 132 3.39 -4.90 -0.32
C GLU A 132 2.25 -5.49 0.53
N ASN A 133 2.48 -6.65 1.17
CA ASN A 133 1.49 -7.27 2.07
C ASN A 133 1.18 -6.40 3.29
N GLN A 134 2.16 -5.64 3.82
CA GLN A 134 1.92 -4.70 4.90
C GLN A 134 1.03 -3.55 4.43
N LEU A 135 1.23 -3.05 3.20
CA LEU A 135 0.38 -2.02 2.63
C LEU A 135 -1.05 -2.53 2.37
N ASN A 136 -1.19 -3.77 1.89
CA ASN A 136 -2.49 -4.45 1.76
C ASN A 136 -3.23 -4.53 3.11
N GLY A 137 -2.54 -5.02 4.14
CA GLY A 137 -3.10 -5.16 5.49
C GLY A 137 -3.48 -3.81 6.11
N LEU A 138 -2.64 -2.80 5.93
CA LEU A 138 -2.90 -1.43 6.37
C LEU A 138 -4.17 -0.88 5.72
N PHE A 139 -4.29 -1.00 4.40
CA PHE A 139 -5.44 -0.51 3.65
C PHE A 139 -6.74 -1.16 4.13
N GLU A 140 -6.77 -2.49 4.24
CA GLU A 140 -7.95 -3.21 4.70
C GLU A 140 -8.30 -2.89 6.17
N SER A 141 -7.29 -2.68 7.03
CA SER A 141 -7.50 -2.24 8.41
C SER A 141 -8.19 -0.88 8.51
N VAL A 142 -7.64 0.16 7.86
CA VAL A 142 -8.22 1.51 7.91
C VAL A 142 -9.60 1.58 7.27
N LYS A 143 -9.77 0.90 6.13
CA LYS A 143 -11.05 0.80 5.43
C LYS A 143 -12.11 0.14 6.31
N THR A 144 -11.76 -0.98 6.94
CA THR A 144 -12.68 -1.69 7.85
C THR A 144 -13.03 -0.84 9.07
N ALA A 145 -12.04 -0.21 9.69
CA ALA A 145 -12.26 0.66 10.84
C ALA A 145 -13.21 1.82 10.49
N TRP A 146 -12.96 2.49 9.37
CA TRP A 146 -13.77 3.62 8.92
C TRP A 146 -15.19 3.23 8.54
N GLN A 147 -15.37 2.14 7.78
CA GLN A 147 -16.69 1.68 7.34
C GLN A 147 -17.55 1.13 8.49
N THR A 148 -16.93 0.51 9.49
CA THR A 148 -17.65 -0.09 10.63
C THR A 148 -17.79 0.85 11.82
N GLY A 149 -17.05 1.95 11.85
CA GLY A 149 -16.94 2.84 13.01
C GLY A 149 -16.22 2.20 14.22
N LYS A 150 -15.68 0.99 14.08
CA LYS A 150 -14.96 0.28 15.15
C LYS A 150 -13.49 0.63 15.09
N GLY A 151 -12.93 0.98 16.24
CA GLY A 151 -11.52 1.30 16.35
C GLY A 151 -10.62 0.11 16.04
N ARG A 152 -9.49 0.35 15.37
CA ARG A 152 -8.51 -0.69 15.03
C ARG A 152 -7.08 -0.18 15.14
N VAL A 153 -6.17 -1.10 15.41
CA VAL A 153 -4.72 -0.87 15.39
C VAL A 153 -4.10 -1.81 14.36
N PHE A 154 -3.41 -1.23 13.39
CA PHE A 154 -2.54 -1.95 12.47
C PHE A 154 -1.08 -1.85 12.92
N THR A 155 -0.36 -2.97 12.92
CA THR A 155 1.08 -3.02 13.24
C THR A 155 1.84 -3.63 12.06
N GLY A 156 2.57 -2.78 11.34
CA GLY A 156 3.49 -3.17 10.27
C GLY A 156 4.93 -3.12 10.79
N ARG A 157 5.37 -4.23 11.39
CA ARG A 157 6.77 -4.45 11.78
C ARG A 157 7.35 -5.62 10.99
#